data_AF-A0A0E3NVY6-F1
#
_entry.id   AF-A0A0E3NVY6-F1
#
_cell.length_a   1.000
_cell.length_b   1.000
_cell.length_c   1.000
_cell.angle_alpha   90.00
_cell.angle_beta   90.00
_cell.angle_gamma   90.00
#
_symmetry.space_group_name_H-M   'P 1'
#
loop_
_entity.id
_entity.type
_entity.pdbx_description
1 polymer ?
#
loop_
_entity_poly.entity_id
_entity_poly.type
_entity_poly.pdbx_seq_one_letter_code
_entity_poly.pdbx_strand_id
1 'polypeptide(L)'
;MSSNDSAEVIRQCLHVLDSITSDSSVPRNIRRSVNEIMDILNKESEPLFLRAASSISILEDISNDPNLPLHTRTLIWNLSSQLETIPVDE
;
A
#
# COMPACT_ATOMS: atom_id res chain seq x y z
N MET A 1 -19.72 -2.34 -2.54
CA MET A 1 -18.80 -2.91 -1.56
C MET A 1 -19.51 -2.92 -0.22
N SER A 2 -19.59 -4.07 0.43
CA SER A 2 -19.91 -4.10 1.86
C SER A 2 -18.63 -3.74 2.64
N SER A 3 -18.73 -3.19 3.85
CA SER A 3 -17.55 -2.83 4.66
C SER A 3 -16.59 -4.03 4.91
N ASN A 4 -17.09 -5.27 4.81
CA ASN A 4 -16.28 -6.50 4.83
C ASN A 4 -15.34 -6.66 3.63
N ASP A 5 -15.71 -6.16 2.45
CA ASP A 5 -14.90 -6.26 1.23
C ASP A 5 -13.68 -5.33 1.34
N SER A 6 -13.87 -4.13 1.87
CA SER A 6 -12.80 -3.15 2.09
C SER A 6 -11.75 -3.68 3.09
N ALA A 7 -12.20 -4.31 4.18
CA ALA A 7 -11.30 -4.92 5.16
C ALA A 7 -10.50 -6.10 4.58
N GLU A 8 -11.11 -6.88 3.67
CA GLU A 8 -10.41 -7.94 2.94
C GLU A 8 -9.31 -7.37 2.04
N VAL A 9 -9.63 -6.32 1.26
CA VAL A 9 -8.68 -5.62 0.40
C VAL A 9 -7.48 -5.11 1.20
N ILE A 10 -7.71 -4.47 2.37
CA ILE A 10 -6.61 -4.01 3.21
C ILE A 10 -5.73 -5.16 3.68
N ARG A 11 -6.32 -6.30 4.08
CA ARG A 11 -5.54 -7.45 4.55
C ARG A 11 -4.66 -8.03 3.43
N GLN A 12 -5.20 -8.10 2.22
CA GLN A 12 -4.45 -8.53 1.03
C GLN A 12 -3.31 -7.55 0.72
N CYS A 13 -3.58 -6.24 0.78
CA CYS A 13 -2.56 -5.22 0.61
C CYS A 13 -1.45 -5.34 1.66
N LEU A 14 -1.79 -5.47 2.95
CA LEU A 14 -0.83 -5.64 4.04
C LEU A 14 0.06 -6.88 3.85
N HIS A 15 -0.50 -7.99 3.35
CA HIS A 15 0.27 -9.19 3.05
C HIS A 15 1.29 -8.96 1.93
N VAL A 16 0.90 -8.25 0.87
CA VAL A 16 1.83 -7.92 -0.23
C VAL A 16 2.90 -6.92 0.26
N LEU A 17 2.53 -5.90 1.04
CA LEU A 17 3.48 -4.93 1.61
C LEU A 17 4.52 -5.62 2.50
N ASP A 18 4.10 -6.56 3.36
CA ASP A 18 4.98 -7.35 4.22
C ASP A 18 6.00 -8.20 3.41
N SER A 19 5.57 -8.73 2.27
CA SER A 19 6.49 -9.44 1.36
C SER A 19 7.57 -8.51 0.80
N ILE A 20 7.25 -7.24 0.52
CA ILE A 20 8.19 -6.24 0.00
C ILE A 20 9.17 -5.80 1.10
N THR A 21 8.72 -5.64 2.35
CA THR A 21 9.62 -5.29 3.47
C THR A 21 10.59 -6.42 3.81
N SER A 22 10.19 -7.67 3.59
CA SER A 22 11.02 -8.85 3.82
C SER A 22 12.00 -9.16 2.67
N ASP A 23 11.80 -8.56 1.49
CA ASP A 23 12.64 -8.78 0.32
C ASP A 23 13.98 -8.00 0.42
N SER A 24 15.08 -8.74 0.53
CA SER A 24 16.43 -8.17 0.60
C SER A 24 16.89 -7.51 -0.70
N SER A 25 16.26 -7.82 -1.84
CA SER A 25 16.56 -7.20 -3.14
C SER A 25 15.98 -5.79 -3.29
N VAL A 26 15.04 -5.41 -2.42
CA VAL A 26 14.42 -4.09 -2.42
C VAL A 26 15.32 -3.07 -1.70
N PRO A 27 15.54 -1.87 -2.25
CA PRO A 27 16.30 -0.82 -1.57
C PRO A 27 15.70 -0.40 -0.21
N ARG A 28 16.57 0.01 0.73
CA ARG A 28 16.18 0.32 2.12
C ARG A 28 15.20 1.51 2.21
N ASN A 29 15.33 2.50 1.34
CA ASN A 29 14.42 3.65 1.29
C ASN A 29 13.01 3.20 0.89
N ILE A 30 12.88 2.36 -0.14
CA ILE A 30 11.60 1.81 -0.58
C ILE A 30 10.95 0.98 0.53
N ARG A 31 11.71 0.08 1.18
CA ARG A 31 11.19 -0.68 2.34
C ARG A 31 10.72 0.22 3.47
N ARG A 32 11.37 1.37 3.71
CA ARG A 32 10.92 2.32 4.74
C ARG A 32 9.56 2.92 4.37
N SER A 33 9.38 3.39 3.13
CA SER A 33 8.11 3.93 2.67
C SER A 33 6.99 2.88 2.67
N VAL A 34 7.31 1.62 2.37
CA VAL A 34 6.36 0.50 2.48
C VAL A 34 5.93 0.27 3.93
N ASN A 35 6.85 0.33 4.90
CA ASN A 35 6.48 0.23 6.32
C ASN A 35 5.58 1.40 6.75
N GLU A 36 5.86 2.62 6.28
CA GLU A 36 5.00 3.79 6.54
C GLU A 36 3.58 3.59 6.02
N ILE A 37 3.42 3.03 4.82
CA ILE A 37 2.10 2.65 4.28
C ILE A 37 1.40 1.63 5.19
N MET A 38 2.11 0.60 5.66
CA MET A 38 1.55 -0.39 6.58
C MET A 38 1.06 0.27 7.89
N ASP A 39 1.82 1.21 8.44
CA ASP A 39 1.43 1.95 9.65
C ASP A 39 0.16 2.80 9.41
N ILE A 40 0.06 3.46 8.25
CA ILE A 40 -1.12 4.24 7.84
C ILE A 40 -2.35 3.33 7.72
N LEU A 41 -2.23 2.21 7.01
CA LEU A 41 -3.37 1.30 6.81
C LEU A 41 -3.90 0.71 8.12
N ASN A 42 -3.01 0.45 9.09
CA ASN A 42 -3.36 -0.06 10.43
C ASN A 42 -3.87 1.03 11.39
N LYS A 43 -3.92 2.30 10.98
CA LYS A 43 -4.33 3.41 11.85
C LYS A 43 -5.85 3.49 11.98
N GLU A 44 -6.43 2.64 12.83
CA GLU A 44 -7.88 2.57 13.06
C GLU A 44 -8.53 3.88 13.54
N SER A 45 -7.73 4.85 14.02
CA SER A 45 -8.21 6.18 14.40
C SER A 45 -8.65 7.05 13.20
N GLU A 46 -8.28 6.68 11.98
CA GLU A 46 -8.59 7.44 10.76
C GLU A 46 -9.61 6.72 9.86
N PRO A 47 -10.45 7.47 9.13
CA PRO A 47 -11.34 6.89 8.13
C PRO A 47 -10.57 6.06 7.11
N LEU A 48 -11.17 4.97 6.65
CA LEU A 48 -10.49 4.02 5.77
C LEU A 48 -10.12 4.66 4.42
N PHE A 49 -11.00 5.48 3.85
CA PHE A 49 -10.73 6.18 2.60
C PHE A 49 -9.50 7.10 2.71
N LEU A 50 -9.32 7.77 3.87
CA LEU A 50 -8.20 8.67 4.09
C LEU A 50 -6.89 7.90 4.15
N ARG A 51 -6.88 6.77 4.88
CA ARG A 51 -5.74 5.86 4.93
C ARG A 51 -5.36 5.32 3.55
N ALA A 52 -6.35 4.92 2.75
CA ALA A 52 -6.14 4.43 1.39
C ALA A 52 -5.55 5.55 0.49
N ALA A 53 -6.12 6.75 0.53
CA ALA A 53 -5.63 7.89 -0.26
C ALA A 53 -4.18 8.28 0.10
N SER A 54 -3.85 8.36 1.40
CA SER A 54 -2.48 8.62 1.84
C SER A 54 -1.51 7.53 1.40
N SER A 55 -1.94 6.26 1.47
CA SER A 55 -1.13 5.12 1.03
C SER A 55 -0.86 5.14 -0.48
N ILE A 56 -1.86 5.46 -1.30
CA ILE A 56 -1.73 5.60 -2.75
C ILE A 56 -0.71 6.70 -3.09
N SER A 57 -0.78 7.86 -2.44
CA SER A 57 0.18 8.95 -2.66
C SER A 57 1.63 8.50 -2.42
N ILE A 58 1.89 7.72 -1.36
CA ILE A 58 3.24 7.21 -1.08
C ILE A 58 3.64 6.14 -2.12
N LEU A 59 2.71 5.28 -2.55
CA LEU A 59 2.97 4.30 -3.60
C LEU A 59 3.35 4.97 -4.94
N GLU A 60 2.70 6.07 -5.28
CA GLU A 60 3.06 6.89 -6.45
C GLU A 60 4.48 7.47 -6.33
N ASP A 61 4.85 8.00 -5.17
CA ASP A 61 6.21 8.48 -4.90
C ASP A 61 7.25 7.36 -5.06
N ILE A 62 6.98 6.18 -4.50
CA ILE A 62 7.85 5.00 -4.67
C ILE A 62 7.94 4.60 -6.15
N SER A 63 6.83 4.67 -6.89
CA SER A 63 6.79 4.29 -8.32
C SER A 63 7.72 5.15 -9.18
N ASN A 64 8.00 6.38 -8.75
CA ASN A 64 8.92 7.30 -9.40
C ASN A 64 10.39 7.10 -9.00
N ASP A 65 10.69 6.21 -8.05
CA ASP A 65 12.07 5.93 -7.64
C ASP A 65 12.84 5.22 -8.78
N PRO A 66 13.98 5.76 -9.24
CA PRO A 66 14.77 5.15 -10.32
C PRO A 66 15.41 3.81 -9.94
N ASN A 67 15.56 3.53 -8.64
CA ASN A 67 16.14 2.29 -8.12
C ASN A 67 15.08 1.24 -7.78
N LEU A 68 13.80 1.49 -8.04
CA LEU A 68 12.72 0.54 -7.79
C LEU A 68 12.85 -0.70 -8.70
N PRO A 69 13.02 -1.92 -8.14
CA PRO A 69 13.10 -3.15 -8.92
C PRO A 69 11.82 -3.42 -9.72
N LEU A 70 11.97 -4.05 -10.90
CA LEU A 70 10.85 -4.30 -11.81
C LEU A 70 9.75 -5.17 -11.17
N HIS A 71 10.11 -6.22 -10.44
CA HIS A 71 9.14 -7.09 -9.79
C HIS A 71 8.34 -6.32 -8.71
N THR A 72 9.02 -5.48 -7.93
CA THR A 72 8.39 -4.63 -6.92
C THR A 72 7.47 -3.58 -7.55
N ARG A 73 7.84 -3.03 -8.72
CA ARG A 73 7.01 -2.07 -9.46
C ARG A 73 5.65 -2.64 -9.84
N THR A 74 5.60 -3.89 -10.28
CA THR A 74 4.32 -4.57 -10.57
C THR A 74 3.48 -4.74 -9.31
N LEU A 75 4.10 -5.04 -8.16
CA LEU A 75 3.39 -5.13 -6.88
C LEU A 75 2.83 -3.78 -6.45
N ILE A 76 3.59 -2.70 -6.57
CA ILE A 76 3.15 -1.33 -6.26
C ILE A 76 1.95 -0.93 -7.11
N TRP A 77 2.00 -1.18 -8.41
CA TRP A 77 0.88 -0.88 -9.31
C TRP A 77 -0.39 -1.64 -8.91
N ASN A 78 -0.26 -2.93 -8.56
CA ASN A 78 -1.39 -3.74 -8.09
C ASN A 78 -1.93 -3.23 -6.75
N LEU A 79 -1.05 -2.85 -5.82
CA LEU A 79 -1.43 -2.26 -4.53
C LEU A 79 -2.23 -0.96 -4.71
N SER A 80 -1.77 -0.04 -5.56
CA SER A 80 -2.51 1.20 -5.85
C SER A 80 -3.89 0.89 -6.42
N SER A 81 -3.97 -0.01 -7.40
CA SER A 81 -5.26 -0.40 -8.01
C SER A 81 -6.23 -1.04 -7.00
N GLN A 82 -5.73 -1.85 -6.07
CA GLN A 82 -6.56 -2.43 -4.99
C GLN A 82 -7.06 -1.36 -4.02
N LEU A 83 -6.18 -0.44 -3.59
CA LEU A 83 -6.55 0.63 -2.66
C LEU A 83 -7.54 1.63 -3.27
N GLU A 84 -7.50 1.85 -4.59
CA GLU A 84 -8.49 2.66 -5.31
C GLU A 84 -9.90 2.08 -5.28
N THR A 85 -10.06 0.78 -5.00
CA THR A 85 -11.38 0.14 -4.87
C THR A 85 -12.10 0.50 -3.56
N ILE A 86 -11.39 1.10 -2.60
CA ILE A 86 -11.96 1.54 -1.33
C ILE A 86 -12.88 2.75 -1.58
N PRO A 87 -14.17 2.67 -1.21
CA PRO A 87 -15.10 3.78 -1.42
C PRO A 87 -14.77 4.98 -0.53
N VAL A 88 -15.05 6.19 -1.02
CA VAL A 88 -14.79 7.46 -0.30
C VAL A 88 -15.93 7.82 0.68
N ASP A 89 -17.09 7.18 0.54
CA ASP A 89 -18.35 7.57 1.20
C ASP A 89 -18.68 6.79 2.51
N GLU A 90 -17.69 6.20 3.20
CA GLU A 90 -17.87 5.57 4.53
C GLU A 90 -17.35 6.41 5.71
#